data_AF-A0A256IQJ7-F1
#
_entry.id   AF-A0A256IQJ7-F1
#
_cell.length_a   1.000
_cell.length_b   1.000
_cell.length_c   1.000
_cell.angle_alpha   90.00
_cell.angle_beta   90.00
_cell.angle_gamma   90.00
#
_symmetry.space_group_name_H-M   'P 1'
#
loop_
_entity.id
_entity.type
_entity.pdbx_description
1 polymer ?
#
loop_
_entity_poly.entity_id
_entity_poly.type
_entity_poly.pdbx_seq_one_letter_code
_entity_poly.pdbx_strand_id
1 'polypeptide(L)'
;MAERPRTTADRPRGWRASARGAAALFALGTLGVAAVAVDAAPSLRGIPELSSLPFPALVLLAAVNSTLLLIVFTALGSAAAPRVGLVSHVFTWAAGGSPEWTAFRRSVPLAVVTGASLFGVVAVLDVASAPLVRLPA
;
A
#
# COMPACT_ATOMS: atom_id res chain seq x y z
N MET A 1 22.14 22.92 -39.44
CA MET A 1 22.64 22.25 -38.22
C MET A 1 21.86 22.84 -37.06
N ALA A 2 20.73 22.21 -36.69
CA ALA A 2 19.79 22.77 -35.73
C ALA A 2 20.11 22.29 -34.32
N GLU A 3 20.47 23.23 -33.46
CA GLU A 3 20.77 23.02 -32.04
C GLU A 3 19.48 22.66 -31.31
N ARG A 4 19.35 21.40 -30.86
CA ARG A 4 18.21 20.99 -30.04
C ARG A 4 18.32 21.66 -28.66
N PRO A 5 17.25 22.27 -28.13
CA PRO A 5 17.25 22.81 -26.79
C PRO A 5 17.49 21.67 -25.80
N ARG A 6 18.51 21.83 -24.95
CA ARG A 6 18.74 20.94 -23.81
C ARG A 6 17.51 21.02 -22.91
N THR A 7 16.67 19.98 -22.94
CA THR A 7 15.60 19.79 -21.98
C THR A 7 16.24 19.71 -20.59
N THR A 8 16.00 20.70 -19.75
CA THR A 8 16.39 20.79 -18.33
C THR A 8 15.65 19.78 -17.45
N ALA A 9 15.29 18.62 -18.01
CA ALA A 9 14.51 17.57 -17.38
C ALA A 9 15.45 16.49 -16.81
N ASP A 10 16.41 16.87 -15.97
CA ASP A 10 17.07 15.91 -15.07
C ASP A 10 17.86 16.64 -13.97
N ARG A 11 17.18 17.46 -13.16
CA ARG A 11 17.73 17.70 -11.82
C ARG A 11 17.45 16.45 -10.99
N PRO A 12 18.45 15.85 -10.32
CA PRO A 12 18.18 14.79 -9.36
C PRO A 12 17.18 15.35 -8.34
N ARG A 13 15.96 14.79 -8.33
CA ARG A 13 14.94 15.14 -7.34
C ARG A 13 15.61 14.98 -5.98
N GLY A 14 15.81 16.08 -5.26
CA GLY A 14 16.55 16.06 -4.00
C GLY A 14 15.96 15.00 -3.06
N TRP A 15 16.81 14.30 -2.31
CA TRP A 15 16.43 13.23 -1.38
C TRP A 15 15.17 13.53 -0.56
N ARG A 16 15.00 14.78 -0.12
CA ARG A 16 13.83 15.26 0.63
C ARG A 16 12.51 15.13 -0.13
N ALA A 17 12.50 15.37 -1.43
CA ALA A 17 11.31 15.19 -2.27
C ALA A 17 10.94 13.71 -2.42
N SER A 18 11.94 12.85 -2.57
CA SER A 18 11.75 11.39 -2.63
C SER A 18 11.23 10.84 -1.29
N ALA A 19 11.80 11.31 -0.18
CA ALA A 19 11.36 10.94 1.17
C ALA A 19 9.92 11.38 1.46
N ARG A 20 9.52 12.58 1.02
CA ARG A 20 8.12 13.05 1.13
C ARG A 20 7.16 12.20 0.31
N GLY A 21 7.55 11.83 -0.91
CA GLY A 21 6.80 10.90 -1.75
C GLY A 21 6.61 9.53 -1.10
N ALA A 22 7.69 8.96 -0.55
CA ALA A 22 7.63 7.69 0.18
C ALA A 22 6.76 7.78 1.45
N ALA A 23 6.88 8.87 2.21
CA ALA A 23 6.06 9.10 3.39
C ALA A 23 4.57 9.21 3.07
N ALA A 24 4.21 9.85 1.96
CA ALA A 24 2.81 9.92 1.52
C ALA A 24 2.25 8.54 1.12
N LEU A 25 3.04 7.72 0.42
CA LEU A 25 2.66 6.33 0.10
C LEU A 25 2.54 5.47 1.36
N PHE A 26 3.45 5.65 2.31
CA PHE A 26 3.38 4.99 3.61
C PHE A 26 2.10 5.38 4.36
N ALA A 27 1.80 6.68 4.47
CA ALA A 27 0.58 7.17 5.13
C ALA A 27 -0.71 6.69 4.43
N LEU A 28 -0.70 6.48 3.12
CA LEU A 28 -1.83 5.89 2.42
C LEU A 28 -1.96 4.39 2.72
N GLY A 29 -0.82 3.67 2.76
CA GLY A 29 -0.79 2.25 3.05
C GLY A 29 -1.13 1.89 4.50
N THR A 30 -0.88 2.79 5.47
CA THR A 30 -1.23 2.55 6.87
C THR A 30 -2.73 2.36 7.10
N LEU A 31 -3.59 2.90 6.22
CA LEU A 31 -5.03 2.64 6.25
C LEU A 31 -5.34 1.16 6.03
N GLY A 32 -4.65 0.53 5.07
CA GLY A 32 -4.78 -0.92 4.81
C GLY A 32 -4.22 -1.75 5.96
N VAL A 33 -3.08 -1.35 6.52
CA VAL A 33 -2.48 -2.00 7.70
C VAL A 33 -3.44 -1.95 8.89
N ALA A 34 -4.06 -0.79 9.15
CA ALA A 34 -5.03 -0.63 10.22
C ALA A 34 -6.26 -1.53 10.02
N ALA A 35 -6.78 -1.61 8.79
CA ALA A 35 -7.90 -2.49 8.47
C ALA A 35 -7.56 -3.97 8.74
N VAL A 36 -6.41 -4.45 8.25
CA VAL A 36 -5.94 -5.82 8.47
C VAL A 36 -5.67 -6.10 9.95
N ALA A 37 -5.10 -5.14 10.67
CA ALA A 37 -4.80 -5.30 12.09
C ALA A 37 -6.06 -5.41 12.96
N VAL A 38 -7.11 -4.63 12.65
CA VAL A 38 -8.40 -4.71 13.34
C VAL A 38 -9.09 -6.05 13.06
N ASP A 39 -9.03 -6.54 11.82
CA ASP A 39 -9.59 -7.83 11.43
C ASP A 39 -8.84 -9.01 12.08
N ALA A 40 -7.52 -8.93 12.19
CA ALA A 40 -6.70 -9.98 12.78
C ALA A 40 -6.69 -10.00 14.32
N ALA A 41 -7.00 -8.89 14.98
CA ALA A 41 -6.89 -8.76 16.44
C ALA A 41 -7.73 -9.79 17.24
N PRO A 42 -8.98 -10.13 16.87
CA PRO A 42 -9.75 -11.17 17.55
C PRO A 42 -9.09 -12.55 17.50
N SER A 43 -8.47 -12.91 16.39
CA SER A 43 -7.79 -14.20 16.21
C SER A 43 -6.62 -14.37 17.18
N LEU A 44 -5.94 -13.27 17.55
CA LEU A 44 -4.85 -13.30 18.54
C LEU A 44 -5.32 -13.64 19.96
N ARG A 45 -6.62 -13.47 20.28
CA ARG A 45 -7.17 -13.90 21.58
C ARG A 45 -7.26 -15.41 21.74
N GLY A 46 -7.15 -16.16 20.65
CA GLY A 46 -7.04 -17.62 20.70
C GLY A 46 -5.74 -18.10 21.35
N ILE A 47 -4.74 -17.22 21.50
CA ILE A 47 -3.48 -17.53 22.17
C ILE A 47 -3.62 -17.19 23.66
N PRO A 48 -3.47 -18.18 24.58
CA PRO A 48 -3.68 -17.98 26.01
C PRO A 48 -2.89 -16.82 26.60
N GLU A 49 -1.64 -16.65 26.17
CA GLU A 49 -0.70 -15.61 26.62
C GLU A 49 -1.13 -14.19 26.23
N LEU A 50 -1.86 -14.04 25.12
CA LEU A 50 -2.29 -12.75 24.57
C LEU A 50 -3.74 -12.41 24.96
N SER A 51 -4.50 -13.37 25.49
CA SER A 51 -5.91 -13.20 25.87
C SER A 51 -6.14 -12.12 26.95
N SER A 52 -5.14 -11.89 27.80
CA SER A 52 -5.16 -10.90 28.89
C SER A 52 -4.85 -9.47 28.43
N LEU A 53 -4.38 -9.30 27.19
CA LEU A 53 -4.00 -7.98 26.67
C LEU A 53 -5.23 -7.16 26.25
N PRO A 54 -5.19 -5.83 26.45
CA PRO A 54 -6.27 -4.95 26.00
C PRO A 54 -6.32 -4.91 24.46
N PHE A 55 -7.52 -4.72 23.90
CA PHE A 55 -7.74 -4.74 22.45
C PHE A 55 -6.80 -3.81 21.65
N PRO A 56 -6.50 -2.57 22.09
CA PRO A 56 -5.53 -1.71 21.41
C PRO A 56 -4.13 -2.32 21.30
N ALA A 57 -3.69 -3.08 22.31
CA ALA A 57 -2.38 -3.75 22.28
C ALA A 57 -2.36 -4.90 21.27
N LEU A 58 -3.47 -5.64 21.14
CA LEU A 58 -3.62 -6.69 20.12
C LEU A 58 -3.59 -6.12 18.70
N VAL A 59 -4.28 -5.00 18.46
CA VAL A 59 -4.25 -4.31 17.16
C VAL A 59 -2.85 -3.82 16.84
N LEU A 60 -2.13 -3.22 17.80
CA LEU A 60 -0.74 -2.82 17.60
C LEU A 60 0.16 -4.00 17.26
N LEU A 61 0.01 -5.11 17.97
CA LEU A 61 0.77 -6.33 17.73
C LEU A 61 0.49 -6.92 16.34
N ALA A 62 -0.79 -6.99 15.96
CA ALA A 62 -1.21 -7.44 14.63
C ALA A 62 -0.67 -6.54 13.51
N ALA A 63 -0.55 -5.24 13.77
CA ALA A 63 -0.06 -4.26 12.80
C ALA A 63 1.46 -4.36 12.56
N VAL A 64 2.25 -4.92 13.48
CA VAL A 64 3.73 -4.89 13.39
C VAL A 64 4.22 -5.48 12.07
N ASN A 65 3.81 -6.71 11.75
CA ASN A 65 4.30 -7.41 10.57
C ASN A 65 3.94 -6.67 9.28
N SER A 66 2.66 -6.29 9.15
CA SER A 66 2.16 -5.55 7.99
C SER A 66 2.81 -4.17 7.87
N THR A 67 3.12 -3.50 8.98
CA THR A 67 3.83 -2.22 9.00
C THR A 67 5.26 -2.38 8.51
N LEU A 68 6.00 -3.40 8.96
CA LEU A 68 7.35 -3.68 8.49
C LEU A 68 7.38 -3.95 6.99
N LEU A 69 6.47 -4.77 6.48
CA LEU A 69 6.32 -5.00 5.05
C LEU A 69 6.00 -3.70 4.30
N LEU A 70 5.09 -2.89 4.84
CA LEU A 70 4.77 -1.59 4.24
C LEU A 70 5.99 -0.67 4.16
N ILE A 71 6.82 -0.59 5.20
CA ILE A 71 8.06 0.18 5.19
C ILE A 71 8.97 -0.30 4.06
N VAL A 72 9.20 -1.61 3.96
CA VAL A 72 10.08 -2.19 2.94
C VAL A 72 9.53 -1.91 1.54
N PHE A 73 8.25 -2.18 1.28
CA PHE A 73 7.66 -1.99 -0.04
C PHE A 73 7.54 -0.53 -0.45
N THR A 74 7.28 0.39 0.48
CA THR A 74 7.24 1.83 0.17
C THR A 74 8.65 2.37 -0.12
N ALA A 75 9.66 1.95 0.64
CA ALA A 75 11.05 2.27 0.35
C ALA A 75 11.50 1.71 -1.00
N LEU A 76 11.28 0.41 -1.24
CA LEU A 76 11.64 -0.26 -2.50
C LEU A 76 10.89 0.33 -3.69
N GLY A 77 9.59 0.55 -3.54
CA GLY A 77 8.73 1.16 -4.56
C GLY A 77 9.17 2.58 -4.91
N SER A 78 9.53 3.40 -3.92
CA SER A 78 10.04 4.76 -4.17
C SER A 78 11.40 4.76 -4.89
N ALA A 79 12.27 3.78 -4.63
CA ALA A 79 13.57 3.65 -5.27
C ALA A 79 13.50 3.01 -6.67
N ALA A 80 12.61 2.04 -6.85
CA ALA A 80 12.49 1.26 -8.08
C ALA A 80 11.55 1.89 -9.11
N ALA A 81 10.44 2.52 -8.69
CA ALA A 81 9.43 3.05 -9.61
C ALA A 81 9.98 4.02 -10.68
N PRO A 82 10.91 4.96 -10.36
CA PRO A 82 11.51 5.82 -11.38
C PRO A 82 12.31 5.05 -12.43
N ARG A 83 12.92 3.92 -12.05
CA ARG A 83 13.80 3.13 -12.93
C ARG A 83 13.02 2.29 -13.95
N VAL A 84 11.76 1.99 -13.66
CA VAL A 84 10.88 1.20 -14.53
C VAL A 84 9.83 2.05 -15.27
N GLY A 85 9.96 3.39 -15.21
CA GLY A 85 9.06 4.31 -15.89
C GLY A 85 7.64 4.37 -15.30
N LEU A 86 7.44 3.88 -14.07
CA LEU A 86 6.14 3.93 -13.40
C LEU A 86 5.88 5.32 -12.84
N VAL A 87 4.73 5.90 -13.19
CA VAL A 87 4.32 7.25 -12.77
C VAL A 87 3.27 7.14 -11.66
N SER A 88 3.63 7.56 -10.45
CA SER A 88 2.69 7.66 -9.33
C SER A 88 2.21 9.10 -9.14
N HIS A 89 0.89 9.32 -9.20
CA HIS A 89 0.26 10.63 -9.01
C HIS A 89 0.40 11.13 -7.57
N VAL A 90 0.31 10.24 -6.59
CA VAL A 90 0.48 10.56 -5.16
C VAL A 90 1.94 10.92 -4.85
N PHE A 91 2.88 10.15 -5.40
CA PHE A 91 4.31 10.42 -5.23
C PHE A 91 4.70 11.76 -5.87
N THR A 92 4.24 12.02 -7.10
CA THR A 92 4.53 13.28 -7.81
C THR A 92 3.93 14.49 -7.11
N TRP A 93 2.72 14.37 -6.56
CA TRP A 93 2.10 15.41 -5.73
C TRP A 93 2.94 15.71 -4.48
N ALA A 94 3.26 14.68 -3.69
CA ALA A 94 3.99 14.83 -2.44
C ALA A 94 5.46 15.26 -2.63
N ALA A 95 6.06 14.91 -3.77
CA ALA A 95 7.39 15.37 -4.17
C ALA A 95 7.42 16.83 -4.67
N GLY A 96 6.27 17.51 -4.73
CA GLY A 96 6.16 18.92 -5.14
C GLY A 96 6.04 19.13 -6.66
N GLY A 97 5.69 18.08 -7.41
CA GLY A 97 5.36 18.19 -8.83
C GLY A 97 3.88 18.56 -9.06
N SER A 98 3.51 18.76 -10.33
CA SER A 98 2.14 18.98 -10.78
C SER A 98 1.53 17.67 -11.32
N PRO A 99 0.66 16.97 -10.56
CA PRO A 99 0.05 15.72 -11.01
C PRO A 99 -1.08 15.99 -12.00
N GLU A 100 -1.27 15.09 -12.96
CA GLU A 100 -2.44 15.11 -13.85
C GLU A 100 -3.66 14.47 -13.17
N TRP A 101 -4.32 15.24 -12.30
CA TRP A 101 -5.49 14.77 -11.55
C TRP A 101 -6.68 14.31 -12.41
N THR A 102 -6.81 14.86 -13.61
CA THR A 102 -7.83 14.44 -14.59
C THR A 102 -7.61 13.01 -15.07
N ALA A 103 -6.36 12.62 -15.34
CA ALA A 103 -6.00 11.26 -15.70
C ALA A 103 -6.27 10.28 -14.55
N PHE A 104 -5.90 10.66 -13.32
CA PHE A 104 -6.20 9.89 -12.11
C PHE A 104 -7.71 9.68 -11.92
N ARG A 105 -8.53 10.73 -12.00
CA ARG A 105 -9.99 10.62 -11.84
C ARG A 105 -10.62 9.71 -12.89
N ARG A 106 -10.05 9.64 -14.10
CA ARG A 106 -10.52 8.73 -15.15
C ARG A 106 -10.17 7.27 -14.88
N SER A 107 -9.10 7.00 -14.14
CA SER A 107 -8.70 5.64 -13.77
C SER A 107 -9.34 5.13 -12.47
N VAL A 108 -9.85 6.01 -11.61
CA VAL A 108 -10.53 5.63 -10.36
C VAL A 108 -11.66 4.61 -10.57
N PRO A 109 -12.61 4.78 -11.51
CA PRO A 109 -13.67 3.78 -11.72
C PRO A 109 -13.12 2.41 -12.09
N LEU A 110 -12.08 2.37 -12.94
CA LEU A 110 -11.43 1.12 -13.32
C LEU A 110 -10.74 0.49 -12.11
N ALA A 111 -10.03 1.27 -11.29
CA ALA A 111 -9.41 0.77 -10.07
C ALA A 111 -10.45 0.21 -9.08
N VAL A 112 -11.60 0.87 -8.93
CA VAL A 112 -12.72 0.40 -8.09
C VAL A 112 -13.29 -0.90 -8.64
N VAL A 113 -13.56 -0.99 -9.95
CA VAL A 113 -14.10 -2.22 -10.57
C VAL A 113 -13.11 -3.37 -10.45
N THR A 114 -11.82 -3.13 -10.71
CA THR A 114 -10.78 -4.16 -10.56
C THR A 114 -10.64 -4.61 -9.11
N GLY A 115 -10.65 -3.66 -8.16
CA GLY A 115 -10.61 -3.97 -6.73
C GLY A 115 -11.82 -4.78 -6.26
N ALA A 116 -13.03 -4.37 -6.65
CA ALA A 116 -14.26 -5.08 -6.32
C ALA A 116 -14.31 -6.47 -6.94
N SER A 117 -13.84 -6.61 -8.19
CA SER A 117 -13.77 -7.90 -8.88
C SER A 117 -12.79 -8.85 -8.18
N LEU A 118 -11.59 -8.36 -7.84
CA LEU A 118 -10.60 -9.15 -7.12
C LEU A 118 -11.08 -9.54 -5.73
N PHE A 119 -11.72 -8.62 -5.00
CA PHE A 119 -12.35 -8.92 -3.72
C PHE A 119 -13.40 -10.02 -3.85
N GLY A 120 -14.26 -9.95 -4.86
CA GLY A 120 -15.25 -11.00 -5.14
C GLY A 120 -14.61 -12.37 -5.38
N VAL A 121 -13.53 -12.44 -6.15
CA VAL A 121 -12.77 -13.68 -6.37
C VAL A 121 -12.20 -14.24 -5.08
N VAL A 122 -11.56 -13.38 -4.26
CA VAL A 122 -10.98 -13.78 -2.97
C VAL A 122 -12.07 -14.26 -2.00
N ALA A 123 -13.21 -13.57 -1.93
CA ALA A 123 -14.34 -13.95 -1.09
C ALA A 123 -14.93 -15.32 -1.49
N VAL A 124 -15.07 -15.58 -2.80
CA VAL A 124 -15.50 -16.89 -3.31
C VAL A 124 -14.49 -17.97 -2.95
N LEU A 125 -13.19 -17.69 -3.10
CA LEU A 125 -12.14 -18.63 -2.76
C LEU A 125 -12.12 -18.95 -1.25
N ASP A 126 -12.36 -17.96 -0.40
CA ASP A 126 -12.43 -18.12 1.05
C ASP A 126 -13.60 -19.04 1.44
N VAL A 127 -14.80 -18.80 0.90
CA VAL A 127 -15.97 -19.66 1.12
C VAL A 127 -15.74 -21.07 0.59
N ALA A 128 -15.15 -21.21 -0.60
CA ALA A 128 -14.85 -22.52 -1.20
C ALA A 128 -13.77 -23.29 -0.41
N SER A 129 -12.86 -22.57 0.27
CA SER A 129 -11.77 -23.15 1.06
C SER A 129 -12.16 -23.39 2.52
N ALA A 130 -13.26 -22.80 3.01
CA ALA A 130 -13.76 -22.98 4.37
C ALA A 130 -13.91 -24.46 4.81
N PRO A 131 -14.37 -25.40 3.96
CA PRO A 131 -14.41 -26.82 4.32
C PRO A 131 -13.02 -27.41 4.54
N LEU A 132 -12.01 -27.00 3.76
CA LEU A 132 -10.64 -27.49 3.85
C LEU A 132 -9.97 -27.10 5.17
N VAL A 133 -10.24 -25.88 5.64
CA VAL A 133 -9.69 -25.34 6.90
C VAL A 133 -10.37 -25.95 8.14
N ARG A 134 -11.59 -26.50 7.99
CA ARG A 134 -12.37 -27.12 9.07
C ARG A 134 -12.18 -28.64 9.19
N LEU A 135 -11.42 -29.27 8.29
CA LEU A 135 -11.08 -30.68 8.42
C LEU A 135 -10.06 -30.85 9.55
N PRO A 136 -10.34 -31.69 10.58
CA PRO A 136 -9.31 -32.07 11.54
C PRO A 136 -8.21 -32.84 10.81
N ALA A 137 -6.95 -32.49 11.09
CA ALA A 137 -5.79 -33.30 10.72
C ALA A 137 -5.82 -34.66 11.43
#